data_AF-A0A661C2C1-F1
#
_entry.id   AF-A0A661C2C1-F1
#
_cell.length_a   1.000
_cell.length_b   1.000
_cell.length_c   1.000
_cell.angle_alpha   90.00
_cell.angle_beta   90.00
_cell.angle_gamma   90.00
#
_symmetry.space_group_name_H-M   'P 1'
#
loop_
_entity.id
_entity.type
_entity.pdbx_description
1 polymer ?
#
loop_
_entity_poly.entity_id
_entity_poly.type
_entity_poly.pdbx_seq_one_letter_code
_entity_poly.pdbx_strand_id
1 'polypeptide(L)' 'MADKINPEKIKLATATLCGCFGCHMSLLDIDERILELVKLVEFDRSPLTDIKKVG' A
#
# COMPACT_ATOMS: atom_id res chain seq x y z
N MET A 1 -13.57 10.40 0.93
CA MET A 1 -13.58 9.42 -0.17
C MET A 1 -13.63 8.07 0.50
N ALA A 2 -14.78 7.37 0.50
CA ALA A 2 -14.95 6.14 1.27
C ALA A 2 -14.05 5.03 0.73
N ASP A 3 -13.29 4.39 1.61
CA ASP A 3 -12.41 3.25 1.33
C ASP A 3 -13.25 2.09 0.75
N LYS A 4 -13.16 1.89 -0.57
CA LYS A 4 -13.89 0.83 -1.28
C LYS A 4 -13.18 -0.50 -1.11
N ILE A 5 -13.39 -1.13 0.04
CA ILE A 5 -12.85 -2.47 0.33
C ILE A 5 -13.50 -3.50 -0.61
N ASN A 6 -12.71 -4.05 -1.53
CA ASN A 6 -13.13 -5.16 -2.37
C ASN A 6 -12.81 -6.49 -1.64
N PRO A 7 -13.83 -7.27 -1.23
CA PRO A 7 -13.61 -8.51 -0.46
C PRO A 7 -12.82 -9.59 -1.23
N GLU A 8 -12.70 -9.47 -2.56
CA GLU A 8 -11.95 -10.42 -3.38
C GLU A 8 -10.44 -10.13 -3.43
N LYS A 9 -10.01 -8.92 -3.09
CA LYS A 9 -8.60 -8.51 -3.15
C LYS A 9 -7.90 -8.72 -1.81
N ILE A 10 -6.64 -9.14 -1.87
CA ILE A 10 -5.80 -9.25 -0.68
C ILE A 10 -5.49 -7.84 -0.16
N LYS A 11 -5.67 -7.61 1.14
CA LYS A 11 -5.31 -6.34 1.79
C LYS A 11 -3.84 -6.30 2.14
N LEU A 12 -3.17 -5.20 1.80
CA LEU A 12 -1.76 -4.97 2.06
C LEU A 12 -1.54 -3.65 2.80
N ALA A 13 -1.07 -3.73 4.04
CA ALA A 13 -0.62 -2.59 4.82
C ALA A 13 0.92 -2.53 4.84
N THR A 14 1.49 -1.33 4.83
CA THR A 14 2.94 -1.15 4.97
C THR A 14 3.23 -0.06 6.00
N ALA A 15 4.33 -0.20 6.74
CA ALA A 15 4.69 0.75 7.78
C ALA A 15 6.19 0.99 7.79
N THR A 16 6.58 2.25 7.87
CA THR A 16 7.95 2.65 8.18
C THR A 16 8.02 2.93 9.67
N LEU A 17 8.78 2.10 10.39
CA LEU A 17 8.97 2.26 11.84
C LEU A 17 10.17 3.17 12.11
N CYS A 18 11.37 2.60 12.23
CA CYS A 18 12.62 3.35 12.38
C CYS A 18 13.51 3.22 11.13
N GLY A 19 12.92 3.37 9.94
CA GLY A 19 13.60 3.19 8.65
C GLY A 19 13.72 4.50 7.85
N CYS A 20 14.68 4.55 6.93
CA CYS A 20 14.93 5.71 6.05
C CYS A 20 13.96 5.81 4.85
N PHE A 21 12.89 5.02 4.83
CA PHE A 21 11.98 4.84 3.70
C PHE A 21 12.56 4.11 2.47
N GLY A 22 13.83 3.70 2.49
CA GLY A 22 14.47 2.99 1.38
C GLY A 22 13.79 1.68 0.96
N CYS A 23 13.21 0.93 1.89
CA CYS A 23 12.46 -0.30 1.55
C CYS A 23 11.17 -0.01 0.76
N HIS A 24 10.52 1.13 1.01
CA HIS A 24 9.35 1.53 0.23
C HIS A 24 9.76 2.06 -1.15
N MET A 25 10.89 2.74 -1.24
CA MET A 25 11.45 3.13 -2.54
C MET A 25 11.83 1.90 -3.35
N SER A 26 12.49 0.91 -2.75
CA SER A 26 12.76 -0.38 -3.39
C SER A 26 11.48 -1.15 -3.80
N LEU A 27 10.36 -0.97 -3.08
CA LEU A 27 9.06 -1.49 -3.50
C LEU A 27 8.51 -0.71 -4.72
N LEU A 28 8.72 0.60 -4.79
CA LEU A 28 8.31 1.43 -5.93
C LEU A 28 9.23 1.28 -7.15
N ASP A 29 10.47 0.82 -6.96
CA ASP A 29 11.43 0.50 -8.02
C ASP A 29 11.01 -0.73 -8.86
N ILE A 30 9.80 -1.28 -8.65
CA ILE A 30 9.17 -2.21 -9.60
C ILE A 30 8.53 -1.50 -10.79
N ASP A 31 8.58 -0.16 -10.80
CA ASP A 31 8.13 0.72 -11.87
C ASP A 31 6.67 0.45 -12.25
N GLU A 32 6.39 0.22 -13.54
CA GLU A 32 5.06 -0.04 -14.08
C GLU A 32 4.38 -1.28 -13.51
N ARG A 33 5.14 -2.23 -12.94
CA ARG A 33 4.57 -3.43 -12.31
C ARG A 33 3.71 -3.11 -11.10
N ILE A 34 3.84 -1.90 -10.54
CA ILE A 34 2.93 -1.41 -9.49
C ILE A 34 1.48 -1.37 -9.99
N LEU A 35 1.26 -1.10 -11.29
CA LEU A 35 -0.06 -1.08 -11.91
C LEU A 35 -0.69 -2.46 -11.99
N GLU A 36 0.12 -3.51 -12.16
CA GLU A 36 -0.35 -4.89 -12.06
C GLU A 36 -0.59 -5.28 -10.60
N LEU A 37 0.25 -4.81 -9.67
CA LEU A 37 0.08 -5.09 -8.24
C LEU A 37 -1.25 -4.55 -7.71
N VAL A 38 -1.65 -3.32 -8.04
CA VAL A 38 -2.93 -2.72 -7.58
C VAL A 38 -4.17 -3.42 -8.15
N LYS A 39 -4.03 -4.26 -9.19
CA LYS A 39 -5.11 -5.14 -9.65
C LYS A 39 -5.31 -6.32 -8.71
N LEU A 40 -4.21 -6.83 -8.13
CA LEU A 40 -4.20 -8.02 -7.26
C LEU A 40 -4.47 -7.69 -5.79
N VAL A 41 -3.97 -6.56 -5.31
CA VAL A 41 -4.06 -6.17 -3.90
C VAL A 41 -4.79 -4.85 -3.72
N GLU A 42 -5.30 -4.63 -2.52
CA GLU A 42 -5.80 -3.35 -2.06
C GLU A 42 -4.89 -2.81 -0.95
N PHE A 43 -4.35 -1.61 -1.16
CA PHE A 43 -3.51 -0.96 -0.16
C PHE A 43 -4.38 -0.40 0.97
N ASP A 44 -4.16 -0.94 2.16
CA ASP A 44 -4.71 -0.39 3.40
C ASP A 44 -3.77 0.73 3.90
N ARG A 45 -3.64 0.92 5.21
CA ARG A 45 -2.70 1.87 5.81
C ARG A 45 -1.27 1.67 5.29
N SER A 46 -0.76 2.69 4.62
CA SER A 46 0.57 2.76 4.05
C SER A 46 1.06 4.19 4.02
N PRO A 47 2.38 4.47 4.01
CA PRO A 47 2.91 5.78 3.65
C PRO A 47 2.47 6.27 2.25
N LEU A 48 1.99 5.37 1.39
CA LEU A 48 1.45 5.69 0.06
C LEU A 48 -0.05 6.03 0.07
N THR A 49 -0.75 5.81 1.18
CA THR A 49 -2.20 6.05 1.32
C THR A 49 -2.47 7.04 2.45
N ASP A 50 -3.56 7.80 2.34
CA ASP A 50 -3.94 8.79 3.37
C ASP A 50 -4.86 8.21 4.46
N ILE A 51 -4.75 6.90 4.73
CA ILE A 51 -5.56 6.21 5.72
C ILE A 51 -4.93 6.40 7.10
N LYS A 52 -5.55 7.21 7.96
CA LYS A 52 -5.03 7.53 9.31
C LYS A 52 -5.80 6.88 10.45
N LYS A 53 -6.96 6.27 10.16
CA LYS A 53 -7.80 5.64 11.18
C LYS A 53 -7.09 4.39 11.70
N VAL A 54 -7.13 4.20 13.01
CA VAL A 54 -6.52 3.05 13.71
C VAL A 54 -7.60 2.43 14.60
N GLY A 55 -7.78 1.12 14.50
CA GLY A 55 -8.89 0.38 15.14
C GLY A 55 -10.01 0.09 14.16
#